data_AF-A0A8T0IVS4-F1
#
_entry.id   AF-A0A8T0IVS4-F1
#
_cell.length_a   1.000
_cell.length_b   1.000
_cell.length_c   1.000
_cell.angle_alpha   90.00
_cell.angle_beta   90.00
_cell.angle_gamma   90.00
#
_symmetry.space_group_name_H-M   'P 1'
#
loop_
_entity.id
_entity.type
_entity.pdbx_description
1 polymer ?
#
loop_
_entity_poly.entity_id
_entity_poly.type
_entity_poly.pdbx_seq_one_letter_code
_entity_poly.pdbx_strand_id
1 'polypeptide(L)'
;MPELGSNIALPDMVVHMRNVEFEIPALPNLFRILDGYACLLMTRSTSGISIIRTAQQQNKLINVYDVENKQIGFLAAQCATAGPQ
;
A
#
# COMPACT_ATOMS: atom_id res chain seq x y z
N MET A 1 -1.04 -4.18 16.80
CA MET A 1 -1.90 -3.00 16.49
C MET A 1 -3.32 -3.40 16.87
N PRO A 2 -4.09 -2.59 17.62
CA PRO A 2 -5.43 -2.98 18.02
C PRO A 2 -6.29 -3.09 16.75
N GLU A 3 -6.96 -4.23 16.60
CA GLU A 3 -7.69 -4.61 15.40
C GLU A 3 -8.69 -3.52 15.04
N LEU A 4 -8.57 -3.00 13.81
CA LEU A 4 -9.60 -2.16 13.22
C LEU A 4 -10.90 -2.97 13.34
N GLY A 5 -11.86 -2.49 14.13
CA GLY A 5 -13.02 -3.27 14.56
C GLY A 5 -13.58 -4.10 13.41
N SER A 6 -13.81 -5.39 13.68
CA SER A 6 -14.10 -6.52 12.78
C SER A 6 -15.28 -6.36 11.80
N ASN A 7 -15.80 -5.14 11.59
CA ASN A 7 -16.98 -4.82 10.81
C ASN A 7 -16.71 -3.92 9.59
N ILE A 8 -15.51 -3.36 9.41
CA ILE A 8 -15.18 -2.59 8.20
C ILE A 8 -14.47 -3.50 7.20
N ALA A 9 -15.25 -4.07 6.27
CA ALA A 9 -14.72 -4.76 5.11
C ALA A 9 -14.48 -3.76 3.97
N LEU A 10 -13.21 -3.53 3.62
CA LEU A 10 -12.85 -2.85 2.37
C LEU A 10 -12.37 -3.89 1.35
N PRO A 11 -12.65 -3.69 0.06
CA PRO A 11 -12.06 -4.52 -0.97
C PRO A 11 -10.57 -4.20 -1.12
N ASP A 12 -9.80 -5.22 -1.52
CA ASP A 12 -8.46 -4.99 -2.04
C ASP A 12 -8.55 -4.19 -3.35
N MET A 13 -7.49 -3.43 -3.63
CA MET A 13 -7.39 -2.66 -4.87
C MET A 13 -6.30 -3.24 -5.76
N VAL A 14 -6.51 -3.17 -7.08
CA VAL A 14 -5.51 -3.58 -8.06
C VAL A 14 -5.17 -2.39 -8.95
N VAL A 15 -3.89 -2.05 -9.04
CA VAL A 15 -3.38 -1.09 -10.01
C VAL A 15 -2.83 -1.86 -11.21
N HIS A 16 -3.53 -1.79 -12.32
CA HIS A 16 -3.09 -2.37 -13.58
C HIS A 16 -1.99 -1.50 -14.21
N MET A 17 -0.78 -2.05 -14.29
CA MET A 17 0.34 -1.45 -15.02
C MET A 17 0.50 -2.16 -16.37
N ARG A 18 1.38 -1.65 -17.23
CA ARG A 18 1.53 -2.12 -18.62
C ARG A 18 1.57 -3.65 -18.77
N ASN A 19 2.28 -4.34 -17.86
CA ASN A 19 2.50 -5.80 -17.94
C ASN A 19 2.37 -6.52 -16.58
N VAL A 20 1.87 -5.85 -15.54
CA VAL A 20 1.85 -6.40 -14.19
C VAL A 20 0.74 -5.75 -13.37
N GLU A 21 0.21 -6.50 -12.42
CA GLU A 21 -0.77 -6.02 -11.47
C GLU A 21 -0.11 -5.72 -10.13
N PHE A 22 -0.39 -4.54 -9.58
CA PHE A 22 0.06 -4.16 -8.25
C PHE A 22 -1.13 -4.21 -7.30
N GLU A 23 -1.20 -5.31 -6.54
CA GLU A 23 -2.22 -5.51 -5.52
C GLU A 23 -1.96 -4.61 -4.30
N ILE A 24 -2.99 -3.95 -3.80
CA ILE A 24 -2.94 -3.11 -2.61
C ILE A 24 -3.97 -3.64 -1.62
N PRO A 25 -3.54 -4.28 -0.53
CA PRO A 25 -4.45 -4.80 0.46
C PRO A 25 -5.32 -3.69 1.08
N ALA A 26 -6.54 -4.03 1.48
CA ALA A 26 -7.50 -3.09 2.07
C ALA A 26 -7.00 -2.43 3.36
N LEU A 27 -6.46 -3.23 4.28
CA LEU A 27 -6.09 -2.82 5.64
C LEU A 27 -5.05 -1.67 5.69
N PRO A 28 -3.93 -1.73 4.94
CA PRO A 28 -2.96 -0.62 4.88
C PRO A 28 -3.52 0.69 4.32
N ASN A 29 -4.68 0.68 3.63
CA ASN A 29 -5.30 1.90 3.10
C ASN A 29 -6.24 2.59 4.10
N LEU A 30 -6.36 2.08 5.32
CA LEU A 30 -7.21 2.67 6.34
C LEU A 30 -6.35 3.30 7.44
N PHE A 31 -6.56 4.60 7.66
CA PHE A 31 -6.02 5.31 8.82
C PHE A 31 -7.13 5.49 9.85
N ARG A 32 -6.98 4.83 11.00
CA ARG A 32 -7.92 4.96 12.11
C ARG A 32 -7.79 6.35 12.72
N ILE A 33 -8.89 7.09 12.76
CA ILE A 33 -8.93 8.42 13.38
C ILE A 33 -9.51 8.34 14.79
N LEU A 34 -10.64 7.64 14.94
CA LEU A 34 -11.34 7.43 16.21
C LEU A 34 -11.90 6.01 16.28
N ASP A 35 -12.39 5.61 17.46
CA ASP A 35 -13.14 4.37 17.61
C ASP A 35 -14.38 4.37 16.69
N GLY A 36 -14.47 3.37 15.82
CA GLY A 36 -15.54 3.25 14.83
C GLY A 36 -15.37 4.09 13.56
N TYR A 37 -14.31 4.90 13.44
CA TYR A 37 -14.06 5.75 12.27
C TYR A 37 -12.66 5.52 11.68
N ALA A 38 -12.63 5.21 10.39
CA ALA A 38 -11.40 5.11 9.61
C ALA A 38 -11.51 5.97 8.36
N CYS A 39 -10.40 6.59 7.97
CA CYS A 39 -10.28 7.32 6.72
C CYS A 39 -9.52 6.49 5.69
N LEU A 40 -10.00 6.55 4.45
CA LEU A 40 -9.29 6.04 3.30
C LEU A 40 -8.04 6.89 3.04
N LEU A 41 -6.88 6.25 2.91
CA LEU A 41 -5.59 6.89 2.61
C LEU A 41 -5.43 7.22 1.11
N MET A 42 -6.47 7.81 0.53
CA MET A 42 -6.49 8.27 -0.85
C MET A 42 -7.05 9.68 -0.89
N THR A 43 -6.40 10.53 -1.67
CA THR A 43 -6.78 11.92 -1.85
C THR A 43 -6.94 12.20 -3.33
N ARG A 44 -7.88 13.08 -3.68
CA ARG A 44 -8.05 13.52 -5.07
C ARG A 44 -6.74 14.10 -5.61
N SER A 45 -6.34 13.64 -6.79
CA SER A 45 -5.21 14.23 -7.53
C SER A 45 -5.65 15.50 -8.26
N THR A 46 -4.82 16.53 -8.23
CA THR A 46 -5.01 17.77 -9.01
C THR A 46 -4.27 17.75 -10.35
N SER A 47 -3.32 16.83 -10.54
CA SER A 47 -2.45 16.75 -11.71
C SER A 47 -2.76 15.57 -12.64
N GLY A 48 -3.77 14.76 -12.33
CA GLY A 48 -4.08 13.52 -13.07
C GLY A 48 -3.08 12.39 -12.79
N ILE A 49 -2.20 12.54 -11.81
CA ILE A 49 -1.18 11.56 -11.43
C ILE A 49 -1.63 10.85 -10.13
N SER A 50 -1.49 9.52 -10.10
CA SER A 50 -1.63 8.71 -8.89
C SER A 50 -0.28 8.50 -8.22
N ILE A 51 -0.20 8.71 -6.90
CA ILE A 51 1.03 8.53 -6.13
C ILE A 51 0.84 7.37 -5.15
N ILE A 52 1.67 6.33 -5.28
CA ILE A 52 1.74 5.20 -4.35
C ILE A 52 2.70 5.60 -3.22
N ARG A 53 2.18 5.71 -1.98
CA ARG A 53 2.95 6.13 -0.80
C ARG A 53 3.28 4.93 0.09
N THR A 54 4.03 5.19 1.17
CA THR A 54 4.53 4.20 2.12
C THR A 54 3.49 3.17 2.56
N ALA A 55 2.26 3.59 2.88
CA ALA A 55 1.21 2.68 3.32
C ALA A 55 0.88 1.60 2.27
N GLN A 56 0.81 2.00 0.99
CA GLN A 56 0.57 1.08 -0.13
C GLN A 56 1.82 0.23 -0.50
N GLN A 57 3.00 0.64 -0.02
CA GLN A 57 4.27 -0.07 -0.22
C GLN A 57 4.61 -1.02 0.94
N GLN A 58 3.88 -0.98 2.05
CA GLN A 58 4.11 -1.88 3.18
C GLN A 58 3.97 -3.34 2.76
N ASN A 59 4.81 -4.20 3.36
CA ASN A 59 4.85 -5.65 3.07
C ASN A 59 5.07 -5.95 1.57
N LYS A 60 5.81 -5.06 0.90
CA LYS A 60 6.34 -5.30 -0.44
C LYS A 60 7.84 -5.05 -0.42
N LEU A 61 8.55 -5.98 -1.02
CA LEU A 61 9.96 -5.81 -1.35
C LEU A 61 10.01 -4.97 -2.63
N ILE A 62 10.18 -3.65 -2.46
CA ILE A 62 10.43 -2.72 -3.56
C ILE A 62 11.93 -2.73 -3.81
N ASN A 63 12.39 -3.70 -4.59
CA ASN A 63 13.81 -4.00 -4.60
C ASN A 63 14.33 -4.50 -5.95
N VAL A 64 13.83 -3.89 -7.02
CA VAL A 64 14.64 -3.79 -8.24
C VAL A 64 14.37 -2.43 -8.86
N TYR A 65 15.00 -1.37 -8.35
CA TYR A 65 15.24 -0.19 -9.20
C TYR A 65 16.34 -0.60 -10.17
N ASP A 66 15.95 -1.31 -11.22
CA ASP A 66 16.84 -1.72 -12.28
C ASP A 66 17.11 -0.50 -13.15
N VAL A 67 18.15 0.26 -12.80
CA VAL A 67 18.50 1.48 -13.53
C VAL A 67 18.99 1.14 -14.94
N GLU A 68 19.66 0.00 -15.12
CA GLU A 68 20.18 -0.47 -16.40
C GLU A 68 19.04 -0.80 -17.37
N ASN A 69 18.04 -1.56 -16.90
CA ASN A 69 16.88 -1.95 -17.69
C ASN A 69 15.71 -0.95 -17.60
N LYS A 70 15.85 0.13 -16.81
CA LYS A 70 14.85 1.19 -16.58
C LYS A 70 13.51 0.65 -16.06
N GLN A 71 13.59 -0.27 -15.10
CA GLN A 71 12.42 -0.96 -14.53
C GLN A 71 12.35 -0.83 -13.02
N ILE A 72 11.13 -0.95 -12.51
CA ILE A 72 10.85 -1.05 -11.08
C ILE A 72 10.19 -2.40 -10.85
N GLY A 73 10.82 -3.25 -10.06
CA GLY A 73 10.28 -4.52 -9.59
C GLY A 73 9.63 -4.38 -8.21
N PHE A 74 8.53 -5.09 -8.01
CA PHE A 74 7.90 -5.26 -6.70
C PHE A 74 7.51 -6.72 -6.49
N LEU A 75 7.64 -7.19 -5.26
CA LEU A 75 7.22 -8.53 -4.84
C LEU A 75 6.54 -8.45 -3.48
N ALA A 76 5.45 -9.19 -3.28
CA ALA A 76 4.86 -9.33 -1.96
C ALA A 76 5.87 -9.95 -0.99
N ALA A 77 6.02 -9.38 0.20
CA ALA A 77 7.00 -9.83 1.17
C ALA A 77 6.55 -9.57 2.61
N GLN A 78 6.87 -10.48 3.53
CA GLN A 78 6.70 -10.24 4.95
C GLN A 78 7.88 -9.40 5.45
N CYS A 79 7.78 -8.07 5.32
CA CYS A 79 8.84 -7.17 5.80
C CYS A 79 8.81 -7.13 7.34
N ALA A 80 9.88 -7.60 7.99
CA ALA A 80 10.01 -7.49 9.43
C ALA A 80 10.10 -6.00 9.84
N THR A 81 9.48 -5.62 10.94
CA THR A 81 9.84 -4.38 11.63
C THR A 81 11.30 -4.51 12.07
N ALA A 82 12.15 -3.54 11.74
CA ALA A 82 13.46 -3.45 12.37
C ALA A 82 13.25 -3.54 13.90
N GLY A 83 13.80 -4.58 14.53
CA GLY A 83 13.75 -4.73 15.97
C GLY A 83 14.39 -3.52 16.66
N PRO A 84 14.08 -3.27 17.95
CA PRO A 84 14.65 -2.14 18.66
C PRO A 84 16.18 -2.22 18.60
N GLN A 85 16.81 -1.19 18.01
CA GLN A 85 18.21 -0.88 18.22
C GLN A 85 18.35 0.00 19.47
#